data_AF-A0A380G0F8-F1
#
_entry.id   AF-A0A380G0F8-F1
#
_cell.length_a   1.000
_cell.length_b   1.000
_cell.length_c   1.000
_cell.angle_alpha   90.00
_cell.angle_beta   90.00
_cell.angle_gamma   90.00
#
_symmetry.space_group_name_H-M   'P 1'
#
loop_
_entity.id
_entity.type
_entity.pdbx_description
1 polymer ?
#
loop_
_entity_poly.entity_id
_entity_poly.type
_entity_poly.pdbx_seq_one_letter_code
_entity_poly.pdbx_strand_id
1 'polypeptide(L)'
;MKVGEHLYTYKAKCTKVIDGDTLDIVIDFGFNTYGKRRVRLLGVDTPERSQTNYKEATQFTRSCVENKDIYIQSHKSDSFGRYLAKVWFENERCLNEELKKSGLLKENSKWNKEE
;
A
#
# COMPACT_ATOMS: atom_id res chain seq x y z
N MET A 1 12.71 -11.75 -18.49
CA MET A 1 12.28 -10.59 -17.69
C MET A 1 11.84 -9.49 -18.63
N LYS A 2 10.57 -9.06 -18.60
CA LYS A 2 10.10 -7.92 -19.40
C LYS A 2 10.24 -6.67 -18.55
N VAL A 3 11.21 -5.82 -18.88
CA VAL A 3 11.51 -4.57 -18.15
C VAL A 3 10.26 -3.72 -17.93
N GLY A 4 9.36 -3.67 -18.92
CA GLY A 4 8.10 -2.93 -18.86
C GLY A 4 7.18 -3.30 -17.69
N GLU A 5 7.18 -4.57 -17.25
CA GLU A 5 6.29 -5.05 -16.17
C GLU A 5 6.72 -4.58 -14.78
N HIS A 6 7.99 -4.19 -14.64
CA HIS A 6 8.60 -3.74 -13.38
C HIS A 6 8.96 -2.24 -13.39
N LEU A 7 8.49 -1.49 -14.39
CA LEU A 7 8.67 -0.05 -14.40
C LEU A 7 8.04 0.56 -13.15
N TYR A 8 8.74 1.54 -12.58
CA TYR A 8 8.34 2.24 -11.36
C TYR A 8 8.19 1.34 -10.13
N THR A 9 8.95 0.23 -10.10
CA THR A 9 9.11 -0.60 -8.90
C THR A 9 10.36 -0.17 -8.13
N TYR A 10 10.21 0.02 -6.82
CA TYR A 10 11.28 0.50 -5.94
C TYR A 10 11.35 -0.30 -4.64
N LYS A 11 12.55 -0.36 -4.06
CA LYS A 11 12.71 -0.70 -2.64
C LYS A 11 12.27 0.50 -1.79
N ALA A 12 11.62 0.22 -0.68
CA ALA A 12 11.25 1.26 0.28
C ALA A 12 11.22 0.70 1.69
N LYS A 13 11.24 1.58 2.68
CA LYS A 13 10.94 1.26 4.07
C LYS A 13 9.61 1.89 4.45
N CYS A 14 8.69 1.09 5.01
CA CYS A 14 7.47 1.64 5.59
C CYS A 14 7.80 2.23 6.97
N THR A 15 7.67 3.54 7.09
CA THR A 15 7.99 4.27 8.33
C THR A 15 6.80 4.41 9.26
N LYS A 16 5.58 4.41 8.70
CA LYS A 16 4.35 4.53 9.48
C LYS A 16 3.15 4.03 8.70
N VAL A 17 2.25 3.33 9.39
CA VAL A 17 0.91 3.02 8.89
C VAL A 17 -0.09 4.05 9.43
N ILE A 18 -0.75 4.77 8.53
CA ILE A 18 -1.73 5.80 8.86
C ILE A 18 -3.08 5.16 9.16
N ASP A 19 -3.53 4.28 8.26
CA ASP A 19 -4.75 3.47 8.36
C ASP A 19 -4.57 2.20 7.51
N GLY A 20 -5.65 1.44 7.31
CA GLY A 20 -5.60 0.15 6.63
C GLY A 20 -5.05 0.19 5.21
N ASP A 21 -5.14 1.31 4.49
CA ASP A 21 -4.72 1.42 3.10
C ASP A 21 -3.73 2.57 2.81
N THR A 22 -3.32 3.35 3.83
CA THR A 22 -2.44 4.51 3.67
C THR A 22 -1.15 4.38 4.46
N LEU A 23 -0.02 4.56 3.78
CA LEU A 23 1.34 4.35 4.31
C LEU A 23 2.22 5.58 4.11
N ASP A 24 3.07 5.89 5.10
CA ASP A 24 4.23 6.77 4.90
C ASP A 24 5.48 5.90 4.70
N ILE A 25 6.16 6.11 3.57
CA ILE A 25 7.31 5.32 3.14
C ILE A 25 8.52 6.21 2.82
N VAL A 26 9.71 5.61 2.91
CA VAL A 26 10.95 6.16 2.37
C VAL A 26 11.38 5.28 1.21
N ILE A 27 11.32 5.82 0.00
CA ILE A 27 11.75 5.14 -1.24
C ILE A 27 13.27 5.27 -1.39
N ASP A 28 13.92 4.19 -1.77
CA ASP A 28 15.32 4.17 -2.21
C ASP A 28 15.35 4.22 -3.75
N PHE A 29 15.88 5.31 -4.30
CA PHE A 29 16.03 5.50 -5.75
C PHE A 29 17.40 5.04 -6.28
N GLY A 30 18.24 4.46 -5.43
CA GLY A 30 19.65 4.22 -5.71
C GLY A 30 20.46 5.51 -5.60
N PHE A 31 21.77 5.42 -5.90
CA PHE A 31 22.69 6.57 -5.93
C PHE A 31 22.64 7.45 -4.66
N ASN A 32 22.48 6.82 -3.48
CA ASN A 32 22.34 7.51 -2.20
C ASN A 32 21.21 8.57 -2.20
N THR A 33 20.14 8.33 -2.97
CA THR A 33 19.02 9.25 -3.15
C THR A 33 17.74 8.63 -2.60
N TYR A 34 17.09 9.33 -1.68
CA TYR A 34 15.91 8.84 -0.97
C TYR A 34 14.74 9.83 -1.05
N GLY A 35 13.51 9.32 -0.99
CA GLY A 35 12.31 10.16 -1.02
C GLY A 35 11.24 9.71 -0.05
N LYS A 36 10.77 10.64 0.80
CA LYS A 36 9.58 10.42 1.63
C LYS A 36 8.32 10.57 0.79
N ARG A 37 7.41 9.61 0.87
CA ARG A 37 6.11 9.65 0.18
C ARG A 37 5.02 9.08 1.08
N ARG A 38 3.82 9.67 0.99
CA ARG A 38 2.58 9.03 1.42
C ARG A 38 1.97 8.33 0.21
N VAL A 39 1.64 7.06 0.36
CA VAL A 39 1.01 6.26 -0.71
C VAL A 39 -0.28 5.64 -0.20
N ARG A 40 -1.25 5.48 -1.10
CA ARG A 40 -2.48 4.70 -0.86
C ARG A 40 -2.41 3.40 -1.65
N LEU A 41 -2.90 2.31 -1.07
CA LEU A 41 -2.95 1.03 -1.75
C LEU A 41 -3.88 1.12 -2.97
N LEU A 42 -3.37 0.70 -4.14
CA LEU A 42 -4.14 0.61 -5.37
C LEU A 42 -5.23 -0.46 -5.23
N GLY A 43 -6.47 -0.12 -5.61
CA GLY A 43 -7.59 -1.07 -5.63
C GLY A 43 -8.04 -1.54 -4.25
N VAL A 44 -7.65 -0.82 -3.19
CA VAL A 44 -7.97 -1.14 -1.80
C VAL A 44 -8.51 0.11 -1.11
N ASP A 45 -9.66 -0.05 -0.48
CA ASP A 45 -10.37 0.95 0.28
C ASP A 45 -10.83 0.32 1.59
N THR A 46 -10.15 0.70 2.66
CA THR A 46 -10.43 0.26 4.02
C THR A 46 -11.46 1.17 4.68
N PRO A 47 -12.17 0.68 5.72
CA PRO A 47 -13.17 1.47 6.41
C PRO A 47 -12.58 2.77 6.97
N GLU A 48 -13.38 3.83 7.03
CA GLU A 48 -13.01 5.10 7.66
C GLU A 48 -12.98 4.96 9.19
N ARG A 49 -12.35 5.89 9.90
CA ARG A 49 -12.12 5.82 11.37
C ARG A 49 -13.37 5.53 12.23
N SER A 50 -14.54 5.95 11.77
CA SER A 50 -15.82 5.75 12.46
C SER A 50 -16.55 4.44 12.08
N GLN A 51 -16.02 3.68 11.12
CA GLN A 51 -16.64 2.48 10.58
C GLN A 51 -16.08 1.21 11.24
N THR A 52 -16.89 0.15 11.23
CA THR A 52 -16.50 -1.20 11.66
C THR A 52 -15.28 -1.67 10.86
N ASN A 53 -14.40 -2.45 11.49
CA ASN A 53 -13.16 -3.00 10.91
C ASN A 53 -12.03 -1.99 10.66
N TYR A 54 -12.20 -0.69 10.96
CA TYR A 54 -11.11 0.30 10.81
C TYR A 54 -9.85 -0.07 11.59
N LYS A 55 -10.01 -0.45 12.87
CA LYS A 55 -8.87 -0.75 13.76
C LYS A 55 -8.20 -2.04 13.33
N GLU A 56 -9.00 -3.03 12.96
CA GLU A 56 -8.61 -4.35 12.52
C GLU A 56 -7.82 -4.26 11.20
N ALA A 57 -8.32 -3.51 10.20
CA ALA A 57 -7.62 -3.23 8.95
C ALA A 57 -6.29 -2.52 9.20
N THR A 58 -6.29 -1.48 10.04
CA THR A 58 -5.07 -0.74 10.38
C THR A 58 -4.04 -1.63 11.08
N GLN A 59 -4.47 -2.46 12.03
CA GLN A 59 -3.57 -3.36 12.78
C GLN A 59 -3.03 -4.48 11.88
N PHE A 60 -3.85 -5.01 10.98
CA PHE A 60 -3.41 -5.98 9.98
C PHE A 60 -2.28 -5.40 9.13
N THR A 61 -2.51 -4.22 8.54
CA THR A 61 -1.51 -3.52 7.73
C THR A 61 -0.23 -3.22 8.52
N ARG A 62 -0.34 -2.78 9.78
CA ARG A 62 0.82 -2.61 10.68
C ARG A 62 1.64 -3.88 10.83
N SER A 63 0.98 -4.99 11.15
CA SER A 63 1.66 -6.27 11.36
C SER A 63 2.40 -6.74 10.10
N CYS A 64 1.87 -6.42 8.92
CA CYS A 64 2.48 -6.76 7.64
C CYS A 64 3.71 -5.91 7.33
N VAL A 65 3.62 -4.58 7.43
CA VAL A 65 4.62 -3.68 6.81
C VAL A 65 5.28 -2.65 7.73
N GLU A 66 4.73 -2.31 8.89
CA GLU A 66 5.26 -1.19 9.68
C GLU A 66 6.70 -1.45 10.15
N ASN A 67 7.59 -0.46 9.96
CA ASN A 67 9.02 -0.53 10.24
C ASN A 67 9.80 -1.59 9.45
N LYS A 68 9.22 -2.17 8.40
CA LYS A 68 9.86 -3.19 7.56
C LYS A 68 10.26 -2.64 6.18
N ASP A 69 11.20 -3.33 5.57
CA ASP A 69 11.53 -3.15 4.16
C ASP A 69 10.46 -3.80 3.28
N ILE A 70 10.08 -3.10 2.22
CA ILE A 70 9.02 -3.44 1.29
C ILE A 70 9.46 -3.15 -0.14
N TYR A 71 8.71 -3.70 -1.09
CA TYR A 71 8.76 -3.30 -2.49
C TYR A 71 7.47 -2.61 -2.85
N ILE A 72 7.56 -1.54 -3.63
CA ILE A 72 6.38 -0.82 -4.12
C ILE A 72 6.43 -0.71 -5.63
N GLN A 73 5.28 -0.73 -6.27
CA GLN A 73 5.12 -0.28 -7.65
C GLN A 73 4.17 0.90 -7.65
N SER A 74 4.66 2.07 -8.04
CA SER A 74 3.85 3.28 -8.07
C SER A 74 3.00 3.35 -9.33
N HIS A 75 1.77 3.81 -9.17
CA HIS A 75 0.80 4.08 -10.23
C HIS A 75 0.42 5.57 -10.22
N LYS A 76 -0.19 6.04 -11.31
CA LYS A 76 -0.58 7.45 -11.46
C LYS A 76 -1.55 7.86 -10.35
N SER A 77 -1.46 9.13 -9.94
CA SER A 77 -2.20 9.69 -8.82
C SER A 77 -3.71 9.60 -8.98
N ASP A 78 -4.42 9.39 -7.87
CA ASP A 78 -5.88 9.56 -7.86
C ASP A 78 -6.28 11.02 -8.14
N SER A 79 -7.58 11.29 -8.28
CA SER A 79 -8.12 12.64 -8.52
C SER A 79 -7.79 13.66 -7.40
N PHE A 80 -7.20 13.21 -6.30
CA PHE A 80 -6.79 14.02 -5.15
C PHE A 80 -5.27 14.20 -5.06
N GLY A 81 -4.51 13.70 -6.05
CA GLY A 81 -3.06 13.87 -6.13
C GLY A 81 -2.25 12.88 -5.27
N ARG A 82 -2.88 11.84 -4.70
CA ARG A 82 -2.17 10.82 -3.92
C ARG A 82 -1.64 9.73 -4.84
N TYR A 83 -0.39 9.33 -4.65
CA TYR A 83 0.18 8.19 -5.38
C TYR A 83 -0.48 6.89 -4.94
N LEU A 84 -0.92 6.11 -5.92
CA LEU A 84 -1.42 4.76 -5.71
C LEU A 84 -0.26 3.77 -5.82
N ALA A 85 -0.27 2.72 -5.01
CA ALA A 85 0.80 1.73 -5.03
C ALA A 85 0.29 0.30 -4.82
N LYS A 86 0.92 -0.65 -5.54
CA LYS A 86 0.96 -2.04 -5.10
C LYS A 86 2.15 -2.21 -4.18
N VAL A 87 1.95 -2.92 -3.07
CA VAL A 87 2.95 -3.08 -2.01
C VAL A 87 3.18 -4.56 -1.74
N TRP A 88 4.45 -4.97 -1.82
CA TRP A 88 4.89 -6.32 -1.48
C TRP A 88 5.79 -6.30 -0.25
N PHE A 89 5.60 -7.29 0.61
CA PHE A 89 6.40 -7.52 1.80
C PHE A 89 6.85 -8.98 1.83
N GLU A 90 7.58 -9.38 2.87
CA GLU A 90 7.99 -10.74 3.23
C GLU A 90 7.49 -11.86 2.30
N ASN A 91 8.43 -12.57 1.64
CA ASN A 91 8.13 -13.65 0.69
C ASN A 91 7.24 -13.24 -0.48
N GLU A 92 7.42 -12.01 -0.98
CA GLU A 92 6.70 -11.46 -2.15
C GLU A 92 5.17 -11.44 -1.98
N ARG A 93 4.67 -11.41 -0.73
CA ARG A 93 3.24 -11.29 -0.45
C ARG A 93 2.75 -9.88 -0.79
N CYS A 94 1.66 -9.78 -1.52
CA CYS A 94 1.05 -8.50 -1.91
C CYS A 94 0.06 -8.03 -0.86
N LEU A 95 0.38 -6.95 -0.14
CA LEU A 95 -0.48 -6.36 0.90
C LEU A 95 -1.88 -6.02 0.38
N ASN A 96 -1.97 -5.55 -0.88
CA ASN A 96 -3.25 -5.21 -1.50
C ASN A 96 -4.18 -6.43 -1.56
N GLU A 97 -3.65 -7.59 -1.95
CA GLU A 97 -4.41 -8.83 -2.08
C GLU A 97 -4.70 -9.48 -0.71
N GLU A 98 -3.76 -9.37 0.22
CA GLU A 98 -3.93 -9.85 1.59
C GLU A 98 -5.07 -9.11 2.30
N LEU A 99 -5.19 -7.79 2.11
CA LEU A 99 -6.32 -7.01 2.64
C LEU A 99 -7.65 -7.40 1.99
N LYS A 100 -7.69 -7.64 0.67
CA LYS A 100 -8.90 -8.13 -0.01
C LYS A 100 -9.37 -9.47 0.54
N LYS A 101 -8.44 -10.40 0.79
CA LYS A 101 -8.74 -11.73 1.35
C LYS A 101 -9.13 -11.71 2.82
N SER A 102 -8.69 -10.70 3.58
CA SER A 102 -8.94 -10.61 5.01
C SER A 102 -10.39 -10.29 5.40
N GLY A 103 -11.22 -9.82 4.45
CA GLY A 103 -12.58 -9.35 4.76
C GLY A 103 -12.64 -8.02 5.52
N LEU A 104 -11.52 -7.28 5.59
CA LEU A 104 -11.39 -6.03 6.35
C LEU A 104 -11.65 -4.78 5.49
N LEU A 105 -12.14 -4.95 4.27
CA LEU A 105 -12.40 -3.85 3.34
C LEU A 105 -13.71 -3.13 3.65
N LYS A 106 -13.80 -1.89 3.20
CA LYS A 106 -15.03 -1.11 3.28
C LYS A 106 -16.12 -1.74 2.39
N GLU A 107 -17.28 -2.01 2.99
CA GLU A 107 -18.45 -2.51 2.26
C GLU A 107 -18.91 -1.51 1.19
N ASN A 108 -19.32 -2.04 0.03
CA ASN A 108 -19.87 -1.27 -1.10
C ASN A 108 -18.94 -0.16 -1.65
N SER A 109 -17.63 -0.26 -1.45
CA SER A 109 -16.70 0.70 -2.04
C SER A 109 -16.48 0.43 -3.52
N LYS A 110 -16.69 1.47 -4.35
CA LYS A 110 -16.38 1.45 -5.80
C LYS A 110 -14.89 1.34 -6.12
N TRP A 111 -14.02 1.48 -5.12
CA TRP A 111 -12.57 1.44 -5.25
C TRP A 111 -11.99 0.04 -4.97
N ASN A 112 -12.77 -0.82 -4.30
CA ASN A 112 -12.46 -2.23 -4.10
C ASN A 112 -12.82 -3.02 -5.36
N LYS A 113 -12.10 -2.77 -6.45
CA LYS A 113 -12.26 -3.52 -7.69
C LYS A 113 -11.43 -4.79 -7.64
N GLU A 114 -12.04 -5.89 -8.05
CA GLU A 114 -11.29 -7.06 -8.51
C GLU A 114 -10.63 -6.64 -9.83
N GLU A 115 -9.29 -6.75 -9.88
CA GLU A 115 -8.54 -6.61 -11.13
C GLU A 115 -8.75 -7.84 -12.00
#